data_AF-A0A7C4TCM8-F1
#
_entry.id   AF-A0A7C4TCM8-F1
#
_cell.length_a   1.000
_cell.length_b   1.000
_cell.length_c   1.000
_cell.angle_alpha   90.00
_cell.angle_beta   90.00
_cell.angle_gamma   90.00
#
_symmetry.space_group_name_H-M   'P 1'
#
loop_
_entity.id
_entity.type
_entity.pdbx_description
1 polymer ?
#
loop_
_entity_poly.entity_id
_entity_poly.type
_entity_poly.pdbx_seq_one_letter_code
_entity_poly.pdbx_strand_id
1 'polypeptide(L)'
;MLILSLILFLQYPKETNPLNIVFGTGINLYQKVISPSQGDVCNFSPSCSNFARKAIAKYGPFWGLLMAGDRLMRCHPGAFNYYDSYYSGIKDCKVYDPIENNYIFGEISKPDTLKSEW
;
A
#
# COMPACT_ATOMS: atom_id res chain seq x y z
N MET A 1 -7.17 -7.17 -29.43
CA MET A 1 -7.61 -5.97 -28.69
C MET A 1 -8.84 -6.24 -27.81
N LEU A 2 -9.93 -6.81 -28.34
CA LEU A 2 -11.14 -7.13 -27.55
C LEU A 2 -10.92 -8.12 -26.38
N ILE A 3 -10.01 -9.07 -26.55
CA ILE A 3 -9.66 -10.05 -25.49
C ILE A 3 -8.87 -9.37 -24.35
N LEU A 4 -8.00 -8.41 -24.67
CA LEU A 4 -7.22 -7.67 -23.66
C LEU A 4 -8.12 -6.73 -22.85
N SER A 5 -9.12 -6.11 -23.49
CA SER A 5 -10.16 -5.32 -22.81
C SER A 5 -11.11 -6.19 -21.99
N LEU A 6 -11.42 -7.42 -22.42
CA LEU A 6 -12.23 -8.36 -21.65
C LEU A 6 -11.49 -8.89 -20.40
N ILE A 7 -10.17 -9.13 -20.52
CA ILE A 7 -9.31 -9.50 -19.38
C ILE A 7 -9.15 -8.33 -18.39
N LEU A 8 -9.08 -7.08 -18.88
CA LEU A 8 -9.18 -5.89 -18.04
C LEU A 8 -10.51 -5.82 -17.28
N PHE A 9 -11.61 -6.20 -17.93
CA PHE A 9 -12.95 -6.25 -17.34
C PHE A 9 -13.18 -7.43 -16.37
N LEU A 10 -12.40 -8.50 -16.44
CA LEU A 10 -12.51 -9.66 -15.54
C LEU A 10 -11.62 -9.53 -14.29
N GLN A 11 -10.61 -8.66 -14.33
CA GLN A 11 -9.86 -8.23 -13.14
C GLN A 11 -10.54 -7.05 -12.43
N TYR A 12 -11.83 -6.81 -12.66
CA TYR A 12 -12.57 -5.75 -12.01
C TYR A 12 -12.76 -6.08 -10.52
N PRO A 13 -12.38 -5.19 -9.60
CA PRO A 13 -12.62 -5.42 -8.18
C PRO A 13 -14.13 -5.36 -7.89
N LYS A 14 -14.60 -6.26 -7.01
CA LYS A 14 -15.99 -6.49 -6.57
C LYS A 14 -16.56 -5.34 -5.71
N GLU A 15 -16.12 -4.11 -5.94
CA GLU A 15 -16.42 -2.95 -5.11
C GLU A 15 -17.76 -2.35 -5.55
N THR A 16 -18.67 -2.09 -4.62
CA THR A 16 -20.01 -1.56 -4.93
C THR A 16 -20.04 -0.03 -5.08
N ASN A 17 -18.98 0.68 -4.63
CA ASN A 17 -18.89 2.13 -4.72
C ASN A 17 -18.15 2.56 -6.01
N PRO A 18 -18.75 3.41 -6.87
CA PRO A 18 -18.12 3.87 -8.11
C PRO A 18 -16.78 4.58 -7.89
N LEU A 19 -16.59 5.26 -6.76
CA LEU A 19 -15.33 5.94 -6.45
C LEU A 19 -14.20 4.94 -6.19
N ASN A 20 -14.45 3.88 -5.42
CA ASN A 20 -13.44 2.86 -5.16
C ASN A 20 -13.01 2.15 -6.46
N ILE A 21 -13.94 1.96 -7.38
CA ILE A 21 -13.63 1.41 -8.71
C ILE A 21 -12.65 2.30 -9.46
N VAL A 22 -12.91 3.61 -9.52
CA VAL A 22 -12.03 4.55 -10.25
C VAL A 22 -10.62 4.54 -9.66
N PHE A 23 -10.50 4.73 -8.34
CA PHE A 23 -9.19 4.79 -7.70
C PHE A 23 -8.47 3.43 -7.68
N GLY A 24 -9.20 2.36 -7.38
CA GLY A 24 -8.64 1.00 -7.40
C GLY A 24 -8.18 0.58 -8.79
N THR A 25 -8.90 0.94 -9.84
CA THR A 25 -8.51 0.68 -11.23
C THR A 25 -7.29 1.51 -11.62
N GLY A 26 -7.22 2.77 -11.21
CA GLY A 26 -6.03 3.62 -11.41
C GLY A 26 -4.77 3.01 -10.78
N ILE A 27 -4.87 2.52 -9.54
CA ILE A 27 -3.75 1.85 -8.86
C ILE A 27 -3.37 0.56 -9.58
N ASN A 28 -4.33 -0.26 -10.01
CA ASN A 28 -4.05 -1.49 -10.76
C ASN A 28 -3.34 -1.20 -12.09
N LEU A 29 -3.74 -0.15 -12.81
CA LEU A 29 -3.09 0.26 -14.05
C LEU A 29 -1.64 0.70 -13.78
N TYR A 30 -1.42 1.49 -12.73
CA TYR A 30 -0.08 1.86 -12.28
C TYR A 30 0.78 0.63 -11.96
N GLN A 31 0.24 -0.33 -11.20
CA GLN A 31 0.93 -1.55 -10.81
C GLN A 31 1.31 -2.44 -12.01
N LYS A 32 0.51 -2.45 -13.08
CA LYS A 32 0.76 -3.27 -14.27
C LYS A 32 1.69 -2.61 -15.28
N VAL A 33 1.60 -1.29 -15.44
CA VAL A 33 2.28 -0.56 -16.53
C VAL A 33 3.55 0.13 -16.05
N ILE A 34 3.52 0.78 -14.88
CA ILE A 34 4.60 1.66 -14.42
C ILE A 34 5.48 0.94 -13.39
N SER A 35 4.86 0.28 -12.41
CA SER A 35 5.58 -0.38 -11.32
C SER A 35 6.64 -1.40 -11.76
N PRO A 36 6.47 -2.20 -12.84
CA PRO A 36 7.50 -3.14 -13.26
C PRO A 36 8.80 -2.47 -13.71
N SER A 37 8.72 -1.25 -14.25
CA SER A 37 9.90 -0.47 -14.66
C SER A 37 10.66 0.13 -13.48
N GLN A 38 10.01 0.33 -12.34
CA GLN A 38 10.63 0.90 -11.14
C GLN A 38 11.29 -0.16 -10.27
N GLY A 39 10.86 -1.43 -10.36
CA GLY A 39 11.37 -2.51 -9.53
C GLY A 39 10.97 -2.35 -8.06
N ASP A 40 11.76 -2.94 -7.17
CA ASP A 40 11.47 -3.01 -5.75
C ASP A 40 12.09 -1.86 -4.94
N VAL A 41 11.49 -0.68 -5.05
CA VAL A 41 12.03 0.58 -4.48
C VAL A 41 11.39 0.99 -3.15
N CYS A 42 10.33 0.30 -2.72
CA CYS A 42 9.64 0.65 -1.49
C CYS A 42 10.41 0.15 -0.27
N ASN A 43 10.67 1.04 0.69
CA ASN A 43 11.28 0.67 1.97
C ASN A 43 10.31 -0.08 2.90
N PHE A 44 9.02 -0.09 2.58
CA PHE A 44 7.99 -0.73 3.40
C PHE A 44 7.45 -2.00 2.75
N SER A 45 7.01 -2.93 3.60
CA SER A 45 6.24 -4.11 3.23
C SER A 45 4.84 -4.06 3.88
N PRO A 46 3.74 -4.22 3.13
CA PRO A 46 3.67 -4.31 1.67
C PRO A 46 4.11 -2.99 0.99
N SER A 47 4.37 -3.05 -0.33
CA SER A 47 4.74 -1.86 -1.12
C SER A 47 3.68 -0.75 -1.05
N CYS A 48 4.07 0.51 -1.26
CA CYS A 48 3.16 1.67 -1.12
C CYS A 48 1.92 1.57 -2.02
N SER A 49 2.06 1.02 -3.24
CA SER A 49 0.92 0.81 -4.15
C SER A 49 -0.03 -0.28 -3.64
N ASN A 50 0.50 -1.37 -3.06
CA ASN A 50 -0.31 -2.41 -2.45
C ASN A 50 -0.99 -1.93 -1.17
N PHE A 51 -0.29 -1.11 -0.37
CA PHE A 51 -0.87 -0.44 0.78
C PHE A 51 -2.03 0.46 0.36
N ALA A 52 -1.82 1.32 -0.65
CA ALA A 52 -2.86 2.22 -1.18
C ALA A 52 -4.08 1.45 -1.67
N ARG A 53 -3.88 0.37 -2.44
CA ARG A 53 -4.99 -0.47 -2.92
C ARG A 53 -5.81 -1.06 -1.76
N LYS A 54 -5.13 -1.60 -0.74
CA LYS A 54 -5.78 -2.18 0.43
C LYS A 54 -6.48 -1.11 1.28
N ALA A 55 -5.87 0.07 1.44
CA ALA A 55 -6.43 1.17 2.22
C ALA A 55 -7.70 1.73 1.56
N ILE A 56 -7.70 1.90 0.23
CA ILE A 56 -8.90 2.34 -0.51
C ILE A 56 -10.02 1.31 -0.44
N ALA A 57 -9.69 0.03 -0.60
CA ALA A 57 -10.67 -1.05 -0.52
C ALA A 57 -11.33 -1.16 0.88
N LYS A 58 -10.58 -0.89 1.95
CA LYS A 58 -11.06 -1.02 3.34
C LYS A 58 -11.70 0.25 3.91
N TYR A 59 -11.07 1.41 3.71
CA TYR A 59 -11.44 2.69 4.33
C TYR A 59 -12.11 3.67 3.35
N GLY A 60 -12.24 3.28 2.08
CA GLY A 60 -12.74 4.14 1.02
C GLY A 60 -11.66 5.06 0.43
N PRO A 61 -11.99 5.84 -0.61
CA PRO A 61 -11.00 6.51 -1.42
C PRO A 61 -10.39 7.71 -0.71
N PHE A 62 -11.20 8.48 0.02
CA PHE A 62 -10.72 9.66 0.74
C PHE A 62 -9.68 9.28 1.82
N TRP A 63 -10.06 8.40 2.75
CA TRP A 63 -9.16 7.94 3.80
C TRP A 63 -8.01 7.09 3.26
N GLY A 64 -8.28 6.22 2.29
CA GLY A 64 -7.25 5.41 1.66
C GLY A 64 -6.17 6.25 0.98
N LEU A 65 -6.54 7.35 0.31
CA LEU A 65 -5.59 8.28 -0.29
C LEU A 65 -4.79 9.06 0.75
N LEU A 66 -5.42 9.51 1.84
CA LEU A 66 -4.71 10.18 2.94
C LEU A 66 -3.66 9.26 3.58
N MET A 67 -4.04 8.00 3.88
CA MET A 67 -3.13 7.00 4.44
C MET A 67 -1.98 6.67 3.46
N ALA A 68 -2.30 6.53 2.16
CA ALA A 68 -1.29 6.27 1.14
C ALA A 68 -0.33 7.45 0.93
N GLY A 69 -0.85 8.67 0.98
CA GLY A 69 -0.10 9.92 0.86
C GLY A 69 0.93 10.07 1.97
N ASP A 70 0.52 9.88 3.23
CA ASP A 70 1.43 9.87 4.37
C ASP A 70 2.56 8.84 4.18
N ARG A 71 2.21 7.61 3.80
CA ARG A 71 3.20 6.55 3.58
C ARG A 71 4.17 6.88 2.44
N LEU A 72 3.68 7.50 1.36
CA LEU A 72 4.54 7.95 0.25
C LEU A 72 5.51 9.04 0.68
N MET A 73 5.09 9.99 1.52
CA MET A 73 5.97 11.03 2.06
C MET A 73 7.10 10.43 2.91
N ARG A 74 6.81 9.35 3.65
CA ARG A 74 7.82 8.61 4.40
C ARG A 74 8.68 7.73 3.50
N CYS A 75 8.18 7.24 2.37
CA CYS A 75 8.86 6.28 1.51
C CYS A 75 9.74 6.98 0.46
N HIS A 76 10.97 7.34 0.85
CA HIS A 76 12.00 7.86 -0.05
C HIS A 76 13.36 7.17 0.21
N PRO A 77 14.32 7.19 -0.74
CA PRO A 77 15.60 6.47 -0.62
C PRO A 77 16.39 6.78 0.66
N GLY A 78 16.35 8.03 1.12
CA GLY A 78 17.02 8.48 2.36
C GLY A 78 16.31 8.12 3.66
N ALA A 79 15.10 7.57 3.62
CA ALA A 79 14.31 7.30 4.82
C ALA A 79 14.80 6.06 5.61
N PHE A 80 15.54 5.16 4.95
CA PHE A 80 16.03 3.92 5.56
C PHE A 80 16.82 4.16 6.84
N ASN A 81 17.63 5.23 6.86
CA ASN A 81 18.46 5.61 8.00
C ASN A 81 17.65 6.10 9.23
N TYR A 82 16.41 6.54 9.04
CA TYR A 82 15.55 6.97 10.15
C TYR A 82 14.68 5.84 10.70
N TYR A 83 14.42 4.79 9.92
CA TYR A 83 13.46 3.76 10.33
C TYR A 83 13.91 2.91 11.50
N ASP A 84 15.22 2.62 11.62
CA ASP A 84 15.78 1.88 12.76
C ASP A 84 15.46 2.57 14.10
N SER A 85 15.30 3.90 14.09
CA SER A 85 14.97 4.68 15.30
C SER A 85 13.48 4.77 15.64
N TYR A 86 12.57 4.44 14.71
CA TYR A 86 11.12 4.63 14.87
C TYR A 86 10.30 3.34 14.78
N TYR A 87 10.80 2.31 14.09
CA TYR A 87 10.10 1.03 13.89
C TYR A 87 10.90 -0.12 14.51
N SER A 88 10.26 -0.95 15.36
CA SER A 88 10.89 -2.20 15.85
C SER A 88 10.47 -3.39 15.00
N GLY A 89 11.07 -3.56 13.82
CA GLY A 89 10.82 -4.73 12.98
C GLY A 89 11.20 -4.52 11.52
N ILE A 90 12.21 -5.26 11.06
CA ILE A 90 12.64 -5.29 9.66
C ILE A 90 12.36 -6.71 9.12
N LYS A 91 11.55 -6.82 8.07
CA LYS A 91 11.26 -8.06 7.33
C LYS A 91 11.77 -7.93 5.91
N ASP A 92 12.59 -8.87 5.45
CA ASP A 92 13.15 -8.86 4.08
C ASP A 92 13.81 -7.51 3.73
N CYS A 93 14.56 -6.93 4.69
CA CYS A 93 15.18 -5.60 4.60
C CYS A 93 14.19 -4.42 4.45
N LYS A 94 12.91 -4.61 4.79
CA LYS A 94 11.87 -3.57 4.75
C LYS A 94 11.12 -3.44 6.06
N VAL A 95 10.62 -2.25 6.33
CA VAL A 95 9.77 -1.98 7.48
C VAL A 95 8.38 -2.57 7.24
N TYR A 96 7.92 -3.46 8.10
CA TYR A 96 6.55 -3.97 8.01
C TYR A 96 5.57 -2.93 8.56
N ASP A 97 4.64 -2.48 7.71
CA ASP A 97 3.66 -1.46 8.08
C ASP A 97 2.30 -1.86 7.46
N PRO A 98 1.43 -2.57 8.20
CA PRO A 98 0.11 -2.99 7.74
C PRO A 98 -0.89 -1.81 7.73
N ILE A 99 -1.99 -1.92 6.99
CA ILE A 99 -3.00 -0.84 6.91
C ILE A 99 -3.71 -0.60 8.26
N GLU A 100 -3.73 -1.63 9.10
CA GLU A 100 -4.28 -1.60 10.46
C GLU A 100 -3.47 -0.68 11.38
N ASN A 101 -2.17 -0.52 11.12
CA ASN A 101 -1.28 0.31 11.91
C ASN A 101 -1.29 1.75 11.37
N ASN A 102 -2.40 2.46 11.60
CA ASN A 102 -2.52 3.85 11.16
C ASN A 102 -3.03 4.77 12.27
N TYR A 103 -2.31 5.86 12.50
CA TYR A 103 -2.58 6.87 13.53
C TYR A 103 -3.89 7.65 13.31
N ILE A 104 -4.45 7.66 12.10
CA ILE A 104 -5.72 8.32 11.78
C ILE A 104 -6.90 7.64 12.47
N PHE A 105 -6.85 6.32 12.64
CA PHE A 105 -7.95 5.52 13.18
C PHE A 105 -7.67 4.89 14.55
N GLY A 106 -6.41 4.74 14.95
CA GLY A 106 -5.97 4.18 16.26
C GLY A 106 -6.33 2.68 16.43
N GLU A 107 -5.64 1.84 17.20
CA GLU A 107 -4.44 1.95 18.05
C GLU A 107 -3.14 1.66 17.27
N ILE A 108 -2.04 2.33 17.63
CA ILE A 108 -0.70 1.92 17.19
C ILE A 108 -0.39 0.61 17.91
N SER A 109 -0.40 -0.53 17.20
CA SER A 109 0.18 -1.75 17.73
C SER A 109 1.68 -1.49 17.90
N LYS A 110 2.12 -1.25 19.14
CA LYS A 110 3.54 -1.03 19.45
C LYS A 110 4.37 -2.13 18.80
N PRO A 111 5.51 -1.81 18.20
CA PRO A 111 6.22 -2.76 17.38
C PRO A 111 6.79 -3.95 18.19
N ASP A 112 6.79 -3.86 19.52
CA ASP A 112 6.99 -4.99 20.46
C ASP A 112 5.97 -6.14 20.31
N THR A 113 4.81 -5.88 19.71
CA THR A 113 3.76 -6.88 19.41
C THR A 113 3.92 -7.53 18.04
N LEU A 114 4.87 -7.04 17.21
CA LEU A 114 5.26 -7.67 15.94
C LEU A 114 6.47 -8.61 16.12
N LYS A 115 6.63 -9.17 17.32
CA LYS A 115 7.63 -10.21 17.59
C LYS A 115 7.26 -11.49 16.82
N SER A 116 7.94 -11.67 15.70
CA SER A 116 8.53 -12.95 15.28
C SER A 116 7.63 -14.19 15.20
N GLU A 117 6.43 -14.08 14.61
CA GLU A 117 5.65 -15.26 14.18
C GLU A 117 5.70 -15.49 12.65
N TRP A 118 6.80 -15.12 12.00
CA TRP A 118 7.09 -15.49 10.61
C TRP A 118 8.45 -16.16 10.53
#